data_AF-A0A4Q3EPM2-F1
#
_entry.id   AF-A0A4Q3EPM2-F1
#
_cell.length_a   1.000
_cell.length_b   1.000
_cell.length_c   1.000
_cell.angle_alpha   90.00
_cell.angle_beta   90.00
_cell.angle_gamma   90.00
#
_symmetry.space_group_name_H-M   'P 1'
#
loop_
_entity.id
_entity.type
_entity.pdbx_description
1 polymer ?
#
loop_
_entity_poly.entity_id
_entity_poly.type
_entity_poly.pdbx_seq_one_letter_code
_entity_poly.pdbx_strand_id
1 'polypeptide(L)'
;MELKNNKKTIRAWAMFDWANSAYNLVITSTIFPAYYTAITTTKEQGDKVFFFGKSFVNTALSNYALAVAYLIIAILTPILTSVADYKGNKKIYMQFFTWIGALACCGLYFFKLDTLELGIFCFAIAAIGYCGGQVFYNSYLPEIATINQQDSVSAKGFTYGYIG
;
A
#
# COMPACT_ATOMS: atom_id res chain seq x y z
N MET A 1 6.53 27.72 -4.97
CA MET A 1 5.12 27.38 -5.27
C MET A 1 5.13 26.70 -6.62
N GLU A 2 4.92 25.39 -6.71
CA GLU A 2 4.82 24.74 -8.02
C GLU A 2 3.66 25.37 -8.81
N LEU A 3 3.88 25.61 -10.10
CA LEU A 3 2.83 26.12 -10.98
C LEU A 3 1.71 25.08 -11.08
N LYS A 4 0.50 25.45 -10.70
CA LYS A 4 -0.70 24.64 -10.95
C LYS A 4 -0.79 24.29 -12.43
N ASN A 5 -1.30 23.09 -12.70
CA ASN A 5 -1.49 22.53 -14.04
C ASN A 5 -0.19 22.27 -14.82
N ASN A 6 0.95 22.14 -14.12
CA ASN A 6 2.19 21.73 -14.76
C ASN A 6 2.07 20.27 -15.27
N LYS A 7 2.19 20.09 -16.60
CA LYS A 7 2.08 18.77 -17.24
C LYS A 7 3.07 17.75 -16.69
N LYS A 8 4.29 18.17 -16.32
CA LYS A 8 5.32 17.29 -15.77
C LYS A 8 4.94 16.81 -14.37
N THR A 9 4.46 17.71 -13.51
CA THR A 9 3.99 17.37 -12.16
C THR A 9 2.77 16.45 -12.22
N ILE A 10 1.77 16.78 -13.04
CA ILE A 10 0.56 15.94 -13.21
C ILE A 10 0.92 14.54 -13.70
N ARG A 11 1.85 14.44 -14.68
CA ARG A 11 2.32 13.13 -15.16
C ARG A 11 3.05 12.36 -14.06
N ALA A 12 3.88 13.01 -13.25
CA ALA A 12 4.55 12.36 -12.13
C ALA A 12 3.56 11.85 -11.07
N TRP A 13 2.53 12.64 -10.78
CA TRP A 13 1.43 12.24 -9.89
C TRP A 13 0.64 11.04 -10.47
N ALA A 14 0.30 11.07 -11.76
CA ALA A 14 -0.37 9.94 -12.41
C ALA A 14 0.48 8.65 -12.44
N MET A 15 1.81 8.77 -12.61
CA MET A 15 2.72 7.61 -12.55
C MET A 15 2.82 7.00 -11.14
N PHE A 16 2.62 7.81 -10.10
CA PHE A 16 2.53 7.30 -8.74
C PHE A 16 1.27 6.44 -8.54
N ASP A 17 0.14 6.88 -9.08
CA ASP A 17 -1.11 6.11 -9.07
C ASP A 17 -0.97 4.79 -9.83
N TRP A 18 -0.36 4.84 -11.02
CA TRP A 18 -0.05 3.66 -11.82
C TRP A 18 0.79 2.63 -11.07
N ALA A 19 1.84 3.07 -10.38
CA ALA A 19 2.67 2.18 -9.57
C ALA A 19 1.90 1.58 -8.38
N ASN A 20 1.00 2.36 -7.77
CA ASN A 20 0.16 1.92 -6.66
C ASN A 20 -0.91 0.90 -7.07
N SER A 21 -1.43 0.97 -8.30
CA SER A 21 -2.33 -0.06 -8.82
C SER A 21 -1.68 -1.43 -8.88
N ALA A 22 -0.42 -1.49 -9.36
CA ALA A 22 0.34 -2.73 -9.39
C ALA A 22 0.51 -3.31 -7.97
N TYR A 23 0.77 -2.47 -6.97
CA TYR A 23 0.81 -2.92 -5.57
C TYR A 23 -0.54 -3.52 -5.13
N ASN A 24 -1.65 -2.83 -5.39
CA ASN A 24 -2.98 -3.28 -4.95
C ASN A 24 -3.32 -4.65 -5.55
N LEU A 25 -3.13 -4.80 -6.87
CA LEU A 25 -3.40 -6.05 -7.57
C LEU A 25 -2.52 -7.20 -7.09
N VAL A 26 -1.21 -6.96 -7.02
CA VAL A 26 -0.23 -8.01 -6.75
C VAL A 26 -0.23 -8.39 -5.28
N ILE A 27 -0.17 -7.42 -4.37
CA ILE A 27 0.02 -7.68 -2.94
C ILE A 27 -1.33 -7.81 -2.23
N THR A 28 -2.27 -6.91 -2.49
CA THR A 28 -3.48 -6.83 -1.66
C THR A 28 -4.58 -7.77 -2.13
N SER A 29 -4.87 -7.83 -3.44
CA SER A 29 -6.10 -8.47 -3.93
C SER A 29 -5.92 -9.88 -4.49
N THR A 30 -4.87 -10.13 -5.28
CA THR A 30 -4.90 -11.29 -6.21
C THR A 30 -3.69 -12.20 -6.09
N ILE A 31 -2.48 -11.71 -6.39
CA ILE A 31 -1.33 -12.60 -6.58
C ILE A 31 -0.80 -13.13 -5.25
N PHE A 32 -0.46 -12.25 -4.32
CA PHE A 32 0.09 -12.63 -3.03
C PHE A 32 -0.91 -13.40 -2.16
N PRO A 33 -2.20 -13.05 -2.07
CA PRO A 33 -3.18 -13.87 -1.35
C PRO A 33 -3.27 -15.31 -1.88
N ALA A 34 -3.27 -15.48 -3.22
CA ALA A 34 -3.28 -16.80 -3.84
C ALA A 34 -1.95 -17.56 -3.64
N TYR A 35 -0.82 -16.86 -3.72
CA TYR A 35 0.49 -17.43 -3.43
C TYR A 35 0.61 -17.87 -1.96
N TYR A 36 0.14 -17.03 -1.05
CA TYR A 36 0.13 -17.30 0.39
C TYR A 36 -0.68 -18.56 0.71
N THR A 37 -1.89 -18.70 0.18
CA THR A 37 -2.68 -19.93 0.40
C THR A 37 -2.01 -21.15 -0.23
N ALA A 38 -1.47 -21.04 -1.44
CA ALA A 38 -0.79 -22.14 -2.11
C ALA A 38 0.44 -22.67 -1.34
N ILE A 39 1.20 -21.78 -0.68
CA ILE A 39 2.39 -22.16 0.10
C ILE A 39 2.01 -22.65 1.51
N THR A 40 0.91 -22.14 2.08
CA THR A 40 0.50 -22.46 3.45
C THR A 40 -0.45 -23.64 3.57
N THR A 41 -1.09 -24.06 2.48
CA THR A 41 -1.91 -25.27 2.46
C THR A 41 -1.03 -26.50 2.15
N THR A 42 -0.87 -27.39 3.12
CA THR A 42 -0.06 -28.61 2.97
C THR A 42 -0.91 -29.88 3.15
N LYS A 43 -0.47 -31.01 2.60
CA LYS A 43 -1.18 -32.29 2.76
C LYS A 43 -1.29 -32.76 4.21
N GLU A 44 -0.32 -32.39 5.05
CA GLU A 44 -0.24 -32.83 6.44
C GLU A 44 -1.03 -31.93 7.39
N GLN A 45 -1.03 -30.62 7.17
CA GLN A 45 -1.63 -29.63 8.07
C GLN A 45 -2.93 -29.01 7.53
N GLY A 46 -3.30 -29.32 6.28
CA GLY A 46 -4.43 -28.69 5.60
C GLY A 46 -4.22 -27.18 5.47
N ASP A 47 -5.25 -26.40 5.75
CA ASP A 47 -5.23 -24.93 5.70
C ASP A 47 -4.74 -24.27 7.01
N LYS A 48 -4.08 -25.03 7.88
CA LYS A 48 -3.61 -24.53 9.17
C LYS A 48 -2.14 -24.18 9.13
N VAL A 49 -1.81 -23.06 9.75
CA VAL A 49 -0.44 -22.57 9.95
C VAL A 49 -0.17 -22.35 11.44
N PHE A 50 1.06 -22.56 11.85
CA PHE A 50 1.53 -22.21 13.18
C PHE A 50 2.17 -20.83 13.16
N PHE A 51 1.67 -19.92 13.98
CA PHE A 51 2.16 -18.56 14.10
C PHE A 51 2.37 -18.25 15.57
N PHE A 52 3.62 -17.98 15.97
CA PHE A 52 4.03 -17.77 17.37
C PHE A 52 3.48 -18.84 18.34
N GLY A 53 3.54 -20.11 17.94
CA GLY A 53 3.12 -21.24 18.78
C GLY A 53 1.61 -21.50 18.86
N LYS A 54 0.79 -20.76 18.10
CA LYS A 54 -0.66 -21.00 17.98
C LYS A 54 -1.04 -21.39 16.56
N SER A 55 -2.02 -22.29 16.44
CA SER A 55 -2.55 -22.71 15.14
C SER A 55 -3.67 -21.77 14.68
N PHE A 56 -3.58 -21.31 13.44
CA PHE A 56 -4.58 -20.47 12.78
C PHE A 56 -4.95 -21.05 11.43
N VAL A 57 -6.14 -20.75 10.94
CA VAL A 57 -6.45 -20.91 9.51
C VAL A 57 -5.64 -19.88 8.73
N ASN A 58 -4.96 -20.31 7.66
CA ASN A 58 -4.05 -19.47 6.89
C ASN A 58 -4.67 -18.13 6.47
N THR A 59 -5.83 -18.15 5.82
CA THR A 59 -6.57 -16.97 5.35
C THR A 59 -7.03 -16.08 6.50
N ALA A 60 -7.38 -16.66 7.65
CA ALA A 60 -7.75 -15.89 8.83
C ALA A 60 -6.53 -15.11 9.35
N LEU A 61 -5.35 -15.74 9.39
CA LEU A 61 -4.12 -15.08 9.83
C LEU A 61 -3.75 -13.89 8.95
N SER A 62 -3.78 -14.04 7.62
CA SER A 62 -3.48 -12.94 6.69
C SER A 62 -4.52 -11.82 6.76
N ASN A 63 -5.80 -12.16 6.93
CA ASN A 63 -6.86 -11.17 7.14
C ASN A 63 -6.70 -10.40 8.46
N TYR A 64 -6.34 -11.08 9.56
CA TYR A 64 -6.06 -10.42 10.83
C TYR A 64 -4.85 -9.50 10.74
N ALA A 65 -3.80 -9.91 10.03
CA ALA A 65 -2.63 -9.07 9.80
C ALA A 65 -2.99 -7.77 9.06
N LEU A 66 -3.78 -7.86 7.97
CA LEU A 66 -4.28 -6.69 7.26
C LEU A 66 -5.21 -5.84 8.13
N ALA A 67 -6.10 -6.46 8.90
CA ALA A 67 -7.01 -5.74 9.79
C ALA A 67 -6.24 -4.91 10.83
N VAL A 68 -5.19 -5.48 11.43
CA VAL A 68 -4.29 -4.76 12.35
C VAL A 68 -3.55 -3.64 11.63
N ALA A 69 -3.01 -3.90 10.44
CA ALA A 69 -2.32 -2.87 9.63
C ALA A 69 -3.24 -1.68 9.32
N TYR A 70 -4.47 -1.94 8.87
CA TYR A 70 -5.47 -0.91 8.60
C TYR A 70 -5.96 -0.20 9.85
N LEU A 71 -6.08 -0.89 10.98
CA LEU A 71 -6.42 -0.26 12.26
C LEU A 71 -5.33 0.72 12.69
N ILE A 72 -4.05 0.32 12.60
CA ILE A 72 -2.91 1.19 12.88
C ILE A 72 -2.97 2.43 11.98
N ILE A 73 -3.18 2.23 10.67
CA ILE A 73 -3.29 3.33 9.73
C ILE A 73 -4.50 4.24 10.00
N ALA A 74 -5.65 3.68 10.35
CA ALA A 74 -6.84 4.46 10.66
C ALA A 74 -6.59 5.40 11.84
N ILE A 75 -5.88 4.91 12.87
CA ILE A 75 -5.49 5.72 14.04
C ILE A 75 -4.44 6.78 13.67
N LEU A 76 -3.48 6.45 12.79
CA LEU A 76 -2.43 7.37 12.36
C LEU A 76 -2.93 8.42 11.36
N THR A 77 -3.97 8.13 10.58
CA THR A 77 -4.44 8.96 9.45
C THR A 77 -4.71 10.41 9.87
N PRO A 78 -5.43 10.73 10.98
CA PRO A 78 -5.63 12.11 11.42
C PRO A 78 -4.33 12.88 11.69
N ILE A 79 -3.30 12.19 12.18
CA ILE A 79 -1.98 12.79 12.43
C ILE A 79 -1.27 13.03 11.10
N LEU A 80 -1.32 12.05 10.19
CA LEU A 80 -0.69 12.13 8.87
C LEU A 80 -1.33 13.22 8.00
N THR A 81 -2.65 13.35 8.02
CA THR A 81 -3.37 14.42 7.30
C THR A 81 -3.05 15.79 7.88
N SER A 82 -3.02 15.94 9.22
CA SER A 82 -2.59 17.18 9.86
C SER A 82 -1.16 17.56 9.48
N VAL A 83 -0.25 16.58 9.44
CA VAL A 83 1.12 16.81 8.97
C VAL A 83 1.15 17.23 7.51
N ALA A 84 0.33 16.62 6.66
CA ALA A 84 0.22 17.01 5.27
C ALA A 84 -0.24 18.46 5.14
N ASP A 85 -1.30 18.86 5.84
CA ASP A 85 -1.88 20.20 5.69
C ASP A 85 -0.98 21.33 6.23
N TYR A 86 -0.20 21.08 7.27
CA TYR A 86 0.62 22.11 7.94
C TYR A 86 2.10 22.10 7.56
N LYS A 87 2.70 20.97 7.17
CA LYS A 87 4.13 20.89 6.81
C LYS A 87 4.32 20.85 5.30
N GLY A 88 5.09 21.80 4.76
CA GLY A 88 5.48 21.85 3.33
C GLY A 88 6.37 20.69 2.83
N ASN A 89 6.59 19.65 3.64
CA ASN A 89 7.46 18.51 3.35
C ASN A 89 6.69 17.22 3.00
N LYS A 90 5.44 17.35 2.49
CA LYS A 90 4.60 16.22 2.02
C LYS A 90 5.36 15.18 1.19
N LYS A 91 6.30 15.61 0.35
CA LYS A 91 7.09 14.74 -0.55
C LYS A 91 7.96 13.77 0.23
N ILE A 92 8.60 14.24 1.31
CA ILE A 92 9.49 13.43 2.14
C ILE A 92 8.70 12.33 2.82
N TYR A 93 7.51 12.66 3.35
CA TYR A 93 6.63 11.68 3.97
C TYR A 93 6.09 10.67 2.96
N MET A 94 5.66 11.14 1.78
CA MET A 94 5.25 10.26 0.68
C MET A 94 6.37 9.29 0.31
N GLN A 95 7.60 9.79 0.12
CA GLN A 95 8.78 8.95 -0.18
C GLN A 95 9.08 7.96 0.95
N PHE A 96 9.01 8.38 2.21
CA PHE A 96 9.23 7.51 3.36
C PHE A 96 8.28 6.32 3.37
N PHE A 97 6.97 6.56 3.20
CA PHE A 97 5.98 5.49 3.15
C PHE A 97 6.12 4.61 1.91
N THR A 98 6.45 5.19 0.75
CA THR A 98 6.75 4.42 -0.47
C THR A 98 7.97 3.52 -0.27
N TRP A 99 9.05 4.00 0.35
CA TRP A 99 10.23 3.19 0.62
C TRP A 99 9.95 2.07 1.61
N ILE A 100 9.18 2.34 2.67
CA ILE A 100 8.75 1.30 3.61
C ILE A 100 7.94 0.22 2.89
N GLY A 101 6.96 0.63 2.08
CA GLY A 101 6.14 -0.29 1.30
C GLY A 101 6.98 -1.11 0.32
N ALA A 102 7.88 -0.47 -0.43
CA ALA A 102 8.75 -1.11 -1.39
C ALA A 102 9.70 -2.12 -0.73
N LEU A 103 10.35 -1.75 0.38
CA LEU A 103 11.23 -2.64 1.13
C LEU A 103 10.46 -3.83 1.71
N ALA A 104 9.23 -3.61 2.18
CA ALA A 104 8.37 -4.68 2.66
C ALA A 104 7.96 -5.64 1.54
N CYS A 105 7.61 -5.12 0.35
CA CYS A 105 7.37 -5.92 -0.85
C CYS A 105 8.61 -6.73 -1.26
N CYS A 106 9.81 -6.14 -1.20
CA CYS A 106 11.05 -6.88 -1.43
C CYS A 106 11.25 -7.99 -0.39
N GLY A 107 10.84 -7.77 0.87
CA GLY A 107 10.86 -8.79 1.91
C GLY A 107 9.94 -9.99 1.60
N LEU A 108 8.80 -9.75 0.95
CA LEU A 108 7.88 -10.81 0.53
C LEU A 108 8.47 -11.79 -0.47
N TYR A 109 9.55 -11.43 -1.19
CA TYR A 109 10.30 -12.36 -2.03
C TYR A 109 10.84 -13.57 -1.23
N PHE A 110 11.16 -13.37 0.05
CA PHE A 110 11.67 -14.42 0.93
C PHE A 110 10.57 -15.24 1.61
N PHE A 111 9.30 -15.01 1.25
CA PHE A 111 8.18 -15.74 1.84
C PHE A 111 8.24 -17.23 1.50
N LYS A 112 8.28 -18.05 2.55
CA LYS A 112 8.19 -19.50 2.55
C LYS A 112 7.42 -19.91 3.81
N LEU A 113 7.03 -21.17 3.89
CA LEU A 113 6.35 -21.69 5.09
C LEU A 113 7.21 -21.52 6.35
N ASP A 114 8.53 -21.75 6.25
CA ASP A 114 9.47 -21.58 7.36
C ASP A 114 9.72 -20.12 7.77
N THR A 115 9.33 -19.16 6.91
CA THR A 115 9.48 -17.71 7.14
C THR A 115 8.11 -17.03 7.25
N LEU A 116 7.09 -17.78 7.69
CA LEU A 116 5.71 -17.31 7.79
C LEU A 116 5.60 -16.00 8.56
N GLU A 117 6.23 -15.90 9.73
CA GLU A 117 6.19 -14.69 10.56
C GLU A 117 6.70 -13.47 9.79
N LEU A 118 7.89 -13.59 9.19
CA LEU A 118 8.49 -12.53 8.40
C LEU A 118 7.58 -12.12 7.24
N GLY A 119 6.98 -13.09 6.54
CA GLY A 119 6.02 -12.83 5.47
C GLY A 119 4.81 -12.02 5.92
N ILE A 120 4.18 -12.43 7.03
CA ILE A 120 3.03 -11.74 7.60
C ILE A 120 3.40 -10.31 8.06
N PHE A 121 4.56 -10.13 8.68
CA PHE A 121 5.05 -8.80 9.05
C PHE A 121 5.30 -7.92 7.83
N CYS A 122 6.00 -8.42 6.82
CA CYS A 122 6.23 -7.70 5.57
C CYS A 122 4.90 -7.36 4.88
N PHE A 123 3.93 -8.27 4.87
CA PHE A 123 2.61 -8.04 4.29
C PHE A 123 1.86 -6.91 4.99
N ALA A 124 1.86 -6.90 6.32
CA ALA A 124 1.25 -5.82 7.12
C ALA A 124 1.97 -4.47 6.93
N ILE A 125 3.31 -4.45 6.95
CA ILE A 125 4.09 -3.23 6.75
C ILE A 125 3.89 -2.67 5.33
N ALA A 126 3.78 -3.54 4.32
CA ALA A 126 3.52 -3.13 2.96
C ALA A 126 2.17 -2.40 2.85
N ALA A 127 1.12 -2.92 3.52
CA ALA A 127 -0.18 -2.27 3.57
C ALA A 127 -0.13 -0.90 4.28
N ILE A 128 0.62 -0.79 5.38
CA ILE A 128 0.85 0.48 6.08
C ILE A 128 1.57 1.49 5.16
N GLY A 129 2.63 1.04 4.47
CA GLY A 129 3.38 1.85 3.50
C GLY A 129 2.49 2.38 2.38
N TYR A 130 1.69 1.50 1.78
CA TYR A 130 0.73 1.88 0.74
C TYR A 130 -0.28 2.91 1.24
N CYS A 131 -0.99 2.63 2.34
CA CYS A 131 -2.02 3.54 2.84
C CYS A 131 -1.44 4.88 3.31
N GLY A 132 -0.28 4.85 4.00
CA GLY A 132 0.40 6.07 4.43
C GLY A 132 0.82 6.94 3.24
N GLY A 133 1.36 6.33 2.18
CA GLY A 133 1.71 7.03 0.94
C GLY A 133 0.48 7.66 0.26
N GLN A 134 -0.65 6.94 0.26
CA GLN A 134 -1.91 7.42 -0.32
C GLN A 134 -2.46 8.66 0.38
N VAL A 135 -2.29 8.79 1.71
CA VAL A 135 -2.69 10.01 2.44
C VAL A 135 -2.02 11.26 1.88
N PHE A 136 -0.69 11.21 1.68
CA PHE A 136 0.06 12.35 1.13
C PHE A 136 -0.22 12.56 -0.35
N TYR A 137 -0.35 11.49 -1.13
CA TYR A 137 -0.70 11.54 -2.55
C TYR A 137 -2.02 12.28 -2.80
N ASN A 138 -3.07 11.98 -2.03
CA ASN A 138 -4.37 12.63 -2.15
C ASN A 138 -4.28 14.13 -1.78
N SER A 139 -3.44 14.48 -0.82
CA SER A 139 -3.23 15.88 -0.42
C SER A 139 -2.52 16.74 -1.48
N TYR A 140 -1.92 16.13 -2.51
CA TYR A 140 -1.22 16.83 -3.59
C TYR A 140 -2.15 17.30 -4.71
N LEU A 141 -3.26 16.61 -4.97
CA LEU A 141 -4.15 16.93 -6.08
C LEU A 141 -4.64 18.40 -6.06
N PRO A 142 -5.08 18.98 -4.91
CA PRO A 142 -5.50 20.37 -4.83
C PRO A 142 -4.38 21.40 -5.04
N GLU A 143 -3.12 20.99 -4.81
CA GLU A 143 -1.94 21.83 -4.98
C GLU A 143 -1.46 21.86 -6.43
N ILE A 144 -1.57 20.74 -7.15
CA ILE A 144 -1.04 20.60 -8.51
C ILE A 144 -2.07 20.92 -9.60
N ALA A 145 -3.36 20.90 -9.28
CA ALA A 145 -4.44 21.16 -10.24
C ALA A 145 -5.37 22.29 -9.77
N THR A 146 -5.79 23.14 -10.71
CA THR A 146 -6.89 24.09 -10.49
C THR A 146 -8.21 23.35 -10.31
N ILE A 147 -9.15 23.92 -9.53
CA ILE A 147 -10.46 23.31 -9.21
C ILE A 147 -11.14 22.73 -10.46
N ASN A 148 -11.22 23.51 -11.55
CA ASN A 148 -11.87 23.09 -12.80
C ASN A 148 -11.18 21.92 -13.55
N GLN A 149 -9.97 21.53 -13.14
CA GLN A 149 -9.19 20.45 -13.76
C GLN A 149 -8.95 19.26 -12.83
N GLN A 150 -9.30 19.35 -11.55
CA GLN A 150 -9.05 18.28 -10.57
C GLN A 150 -9.73 16.97 -10.99
N ASP A 151 -10.99 17.03 -11.40
CA ASP A 151 -11.74 15.85 -11.86
C ASP A 151 -11.08 15.18 -13.07
N SER A 152 -10.67 15.99 -14.08
CA SER A 152 -10.01 15.48 -15.27
C SER A 152 -8.64 14.88 -14.99
N VAL A 153 -7.87 15.50 -14.08
CA VAL A 153 -6.55 15.00 -13.67
C VAL A 153 -6.69 13.72 -12.86
N SER A 154 -7.63 13.66 -11.93
CA SER A 154 -7.94 12.48 -11.14
C SER A 154 -8.39 11.33 -12.03
N ALA A 155 -9.31 11.58 -12.97
CA ALA A 155 -9.77 10.58 -13.92
C ALA A 155 -8.62 10.02 -14.77
N LYS A 156 -7.70 10.88 -15.23
CA LYS A 156 -6.50 10.42 -15.95
C LYS A 156 -5.59 9.55 -15.08
N GLY A 157 -5.32 9.97 -13.84
CA GLY A 157 -4.55 9.17 -12.87
C GLY A 157 -5.14 7.77 -12.75
N PHE A 158 -6.43 7.71 -12.46
CA PHE A 158 -7.17 6.46 -12.32
C PHE A 158 -7.17 5.60 -13.58
N THR A 159 -7.34 6.19 -14.77
CA THR A 159 -7.24 5.46 -16.05
C THR A 159 -5.85 4.88 -16.26
N TYR A 160 -4.79 5.63 -15.95
CA TYR A 160 -3.44 5.07 -15.99
C TYR A 160 -3.34 3.90 -15.02
N GLY A 161 -3.80 4.08 -13.78
CA GLY A 161 -3.88 3.02 -12.78
C GLY A 161 -4.58 1.74 -13.25
N TYR A 162 -5.63 1.83 -14.06
CA TYR A 162 -6.33 0.66 -14.60
C TYR A 162 -5.61 -0.07 -15.73
N ILE A 163 -4.73 0.62 -16.46
CA ILE A 163 -3.97 0.04 -17.58
C ILE A 163 -2.76 -0.77 -17.07
N GLY A 164 -2.24 -0.43 -15.89
CA GLY A 164 -1.13 -1.13 -15.24
C GLY A 164 -1.58 -2.33 -14.43
#